data_AF-A0A6I4YWX9-F1
#
_entry.id   AF-A0A6I4YWX9-F1
#
_cell.length_a   1.000
_cell.length_b   1.000
_cell.length_c   1.000
_cell.angle_alpha   90.00
_cell.angle_beta   90.00
_cell.angle_gamma   90.00
#
_symmetry.space_group_name_H-M   'P 1'
#
loop_
_entity.id
_entity.type
_entity.pdbx_description
1 polymer ?
#
loop_
_entity_poly.entity_id
_entity_poly.type
_entity_poly.pdbx_seq_one_letter_code
_entity_poly.pdbx_strand_id
1 'polypeptide(L)'
;VPTVTESLAGRMEMAQLHPLTEAEKERQPGRFLSDLLNGALKPDIQPKTEPAGPSLPERLVAGGYPEPLTRTPSRARQWHRQYLRSIIERDVQDIARVKDAQELARLLELLALRSAELLNTCNLANGLNLHRATVDHYIAVLERLFLVRRLPAWHRNPAKRLVKTPKVHLLDSGLAATLADLTSADWLNHRDRMRHLLESFVVQQLIAQATWTEPDLRFWHYRDKDQVEVDVVLTRGQKTWGIEVKAASALTAKDGQGLVRLAARCGEDFESGVLLYTGRDRLPLADERILAVPLSELWER
;
A
#
# COMPACT_ATOMS: atom_id res chain seq x y z
N VAL A 1 11.66 7.36 -36.03
CA VAL A 1 11.48 6.83 -34.65
C VAL A 1 11.60 5.32 -34.75
N PRO A 2 12.47 4.64 -33.99
CA PRO A 2 12.59 3.20 -34.09
C PRO A 2 11.28 2.57 -33.61
N THR A 3 10.55 1.92 -34.51
CA THR A 3 9.44 1.03 -34.23
C THR A 3 10.01 -0.29 -33.73
N VAL A 4 10.39 -0.35 -32.45
CA VAL A 4 10.98 -1.57 -31.88
C VAL A 4 9.89 -2.65 -31.83
N THR A 5 9.91 -3.53 -32.83
CA THR A 5 9.03 -4.69 -32.99
C THR A 5 9.66 -5.97 -32.43
N GLU A 6 10.93 -5.90 -31.97
CA GLU A 6 11.57 -7.00 -31.27
C GLU A 6 11.26 -6.94 -29.78
N SER A 7 10.77 -8.04 -29.22
CA SER A 7 10.40 -8.16 -27.81
C SER A 7 11.58 -8.05 -26.83
N LEU A 8 12.82 -7.93 -27.32
CA LEU A 8 14.08 -7.95 -26.54
C LEU A 8 14.12 -9.04 -25.44
N ALA A 9 13.32 -10.10 -25.59
CA ALA A 9 13.16 -11.13 -24.58
C ALA A 9 14.50 -11.80 -24.30
N GLY A 10 14.87 -11.89 -23.02
CA GLY A 10 16.17 -12.41 -22.57
C GLY A 10 17.37 -11.48 -22.78
N ARG A 11 17.18 -10.28 -23.36
CA ARG A 11 18.23 -9.27 -23.60
C ARG A 11 17.96 -7.93 -22.91
N MET A 12 16.83 -7.81 -22.22
CA MET A 12 16.50 -6.66 -21.39
C MET A 12 16.04 -7.12 -20.01
N GLU A 13 16.35 -6.29 -19.03
CA GLU A 13 15.75 -6.36 -17.71
C GLU A 13 14.85 -5.13 -17.55
N MET A 14 13.64 -5.35 -17.02
CA MET A 14 12.69 -4.28 -16.76
C MET A 14 12.69 -3.98 -15.26
N ALA A 15 13.11 -2.78 -14.90
CA ALA A 15 12.96 -2.27 -13.54
C ALA A 15 11.66 -1.48 -13.44
N GLN A 16 10.81 -1.81 -12.47
CA GLN A 16 9.62 -1.03 -12.16
C GLN A 16 9.97 0.09 -11.18
N LEU A 17 9.69 1.33 -11.57
CA LEU A 17 9.86 2.49 -10.69
C LEU A 17 8.54 2.77 -9.96
N HIS A 18 8.60 2.80 -8.64
CA HIS A 18 7.49 3.18 -7.78
C HIS A 18 7.52 4.69 -7.48
N PRO A 19 6.41 5.29 -6.99
CA PRO A 19 6.48 6.59 -6.35
C PRO A 19 7.55 6.58 -5.24
N LEU A 20 8.18 7.74 -4.99
CA LEU A 20 9.25 7.83 -4.00
C LEU A 20 8.76 7.42 -2.61
N THR A 21 9.51 6.54 -1.98
CA THR A 21 9.43 6.25 -0.55
C THR A 21 9.79 7.49 0.28
N GLU A 22 9.36 7.52 1.54
CA GLU A 22 9.85 8.55 2.46
C GLU A 22 11.36 8.40 2.72
N ALA A 23 11.89 7.16 2.70
CA ALA A 23 13.32 6.91 2.79
C ALA A 23 14.10 7.61 1.66
N GLU A 24 13.64 7.48 0.41
CA GLU A 24 14.28 8.15 -0.73
C GLU A 24 14.19 9.68 -0.63
N LYS A 25 13.06 10.22 -0.15
CA LYS A 25 12.91 11.67 0.07
C LYS A 25 13.86 12.19 1.14
N GLU A 26 14.08 11.41 2.18
CA GLU A 26 15.03 11.70 3.26
C GLU A 26 16.48 11.29 2.93
N ARG A 27 16.72 10.69 1.76
CA ARG A 27 18.01 10.14 1.34
C ARG A 27 18.56 9.10 2.31
N GLN A 28 17.67 8.33 2.92
CA GLN A 28 17.99 7.17 3.74
C GLN A 28 17.95 5.88 2.92
N PRO A 29 18.66 4.81 3.34
CA PRO A 29 18.69 3.56 2.59
C PRO A 29 17.37 2.77 2.59
N GLY A 30 16.47 3.00 3.56
CA GLY A 30 15.18 2.33 3.69
C GLY A 30 15.28 0.84 3.98
N ARG A 31 15.89 0.50 5.12
CA ARG A 31 16.23 -0.88 5.55
C ARG A 31 15.14 -1.60 6.34
N PHE A 32 14.01 -0.95 6.61
CA PHE A 32 12.96 -1.55 7.43
C PHE A 32 12.55 -2.96 6.97
N LEU A 33 12.23 -3.12 5.68
CA LEU A 33 11.77 -4.41 5.18
C LEU A 33 12.87 -5.48 5.25
N SER A 34 14.12 -5.14 4.92
CA SER A 34 15.21 -6.11 5.03
C SER A 34 15.50 -6.48 6.49
N ASP A 35 15.44 -5.53 7.41
CA ASP A 35 15.57 -5.78 8.85
C ASP A 35 14.45 -6.69 9.38
N LEU A 36 13.22 -6.49 8.93
CA LEU A 36 12.07 -7.35 9.26
C LEU A 36 12.31 -8.79 8.76
N LEU A 37 12.67 -8.95 7.49
CA LEU A 37 12.86 -10.26 6.86
C LEU A 37 14.03 -11.04 7.48
N ASN A 38 15.08 -10.34 7.93
CA ASN A 38 16.27 -10.93 8.54
C ASN A 38 16.19 -11.09 10.06
N GLY A 39 15.07 -10.71 10.70
CA GLY A 39 14.91 -10.78 12.15
C GLY A 39 15.83 -9.83 12.92
N ALA A 40 16.21 -8.70 12.31
CA ALA A 40 17.10 -7.71 12.92
C ALA A 40 16.37 -6.70 13.83
N LEU A 41 15.04 -6.65 13.79
CA LEU A 41 14.22 -5.83 14.68
C LEU A 41 14.19 -6.42 16.09
N LYS A 42 14.54 -5.60 17.09
CA LYS A 42 14.57 -5.99 18.51
C LYS A 42 13.86 -4.94 19.36
N PRO A 43 13.35 -5.30 20.56
CA PRO A 43 12.83 -4.33 21.50
C PRO A 43 13.85 -3.23 21.80
N ASP A 44 13.37 -1.99 21.87
CA ASP A 44 14.21 -0.81 22.01
C ASP A 44 13.39 0.38 22.49
N ILE A 45 13.95 1.15 23.41
CA ILE A 45 13.29 2.33 23.99
C ILE A 45 14.12 3.54 23.60
N GLN A 46 13.51 4.42 22.83
CA GLN A 46 14.20 5.57 22.27
C GLN A 46 14.05 6.79 23.20
N PRO A 47 15.10 7.62 23.35
CA PRO A 47 14.99 8.88 24.07
C PRO A 47 13.94 9.78 23.42
N LYS A 48 13.33 10.67 24.21
CA LYS A 48 12.34 11.62 23.68
C LYS A 48 13.03 12.66 22.80
N THR A 49 12.99 12.44 21.50
CA THR A 49 13.33 13.42 20.46
C THR A 49 12.07 13.92 19.77
N GLU A 50 12.08 15.20 19.41
CA GLU A 50 11.10 15.76 18.48
C GLU A 50 11.37 15.18 17.09
N PRO A 51 10.35 14.70 16.37
CA PRO A 51 10.53 14.22 15.02
C PRO A 51 11.04 15.35 14.13
N ALA A 52 12.11 15.09 13.38
CA ALA A 52 12.61 16.03 12.39
C ALA A 52 11.82 15.86 11.07
N GLY A 53 11.34 16.96 10.51
CA GLY A 53 10.69 16.96 9.19
C GLY A 53 9.16 16.96 9.24
N PRO A 54 8.50 16.66 8.10
CA PRO A 54 7.05 16.71 7.96
C PRO A 54 6.33 15.74 8.90
N SER A 55 5.16 16.15 9.37
CA SER A 55 4.27 15.28 10.13
C SER A 55 3.73 14.14 9.27
N LEU A 56 3.32 13.03 9.90
CA LEU A 56 2.73 11.89 9.18
C LEU A 56 1.56 12.31 8.26
N PRO A 57 0.57 13.13 8.69
CA PRO A 57 -0.51 13.55 7.79
C PRO A 57 -0.02 14.32 6.56
N GLU A 58 1.04 15.12 6.70
CA GLU A 58 1.64 15.85 5.57
C GLU A 58 2.30 14.90 4.58
N ARG A 59 3.03 13.88 5.06
CA ARG A 59 3.64 12.83 4.22
C ARG A 59 2.58 12.05 3.44
N LEU A 60 1.50 11.65 4.12
CA LEU A 60 0.40 10.90 3.51
C LEU A 60 -0.23 11.65 2.34
N VAL A 61 -0.56 12.94 2.52
CA VAL A 61 -1.22 13.73 1.47
C VAL A 61 -0.27 14.25 0.39
N ALA A 62 1.04 14.30 0.68
CA ALA A 62 2.04 14.65 -0.32
C ALA A 62 2.25 13.53 -1.36
N GLY A 63 2.22 12.27 -0.93
CA GLY A 63 2.50 11.12 -1.82
C GLY A 63 3.95 11.07 -2.27
N GLY A 64 4.28 10.13 -3.16
CA GLY A 64 5.63 9.85 -3.65
C GLY A 64 5.95 10.39 -5.05
N TYR A 65 4.99 10.95 -5.79
CA TYR A 65 5.30 11.51 -7.10
C TYR A 65 6.28 12.70 -7.00
N PRO A 66 7.40 12.70 -7.74
CA PRO A 66 8.43 13.75 -7.59
C PRO A 66 7.94 15.17 -7.87
N GLU A 67 7.12 15.32 -8.91
CA GLU A 67 6.73 16.63 -9.46
C GLU A 67 5.72 17.39 -8.56
N PRO A 68 4.76 16.74 -7.86
CA PRO A 68 4.00 17.34 -6.77
C PRO A 68 4.81 17.85 -5.57
N LEU A 69 5.88 17.14 -5.20
CA LEU A 69 6.66 17.42 -3.98
C LEU A 69 7.36 18.78 -4.01
N THR A 70 7.60 19.34 -5.19
CA THR A 70 8.26 20.64 -5.38
C THR A 70 7.27 21.82 -5.39
N ARG A 71 5.97 21.56 -5.18
CA ARG A 71 4.90 22.56 -5.34
C ARG A 71 4.13 22.82 -4.06
N THR A 72 3.41 23.94 -4.04
CA THR A 72 2.44 24.20 -2.98
C THR A 72 1.32 23.14 -2.99
N PRO A 73 0.67 22.86 -1.84
CA PRO A 73 -0.37 21.83 -1.77
C PRO A 73 -1.48 21.98 -2.81
N SER A 74 -1.94 23.21 -3.07
CA SER A 74 -2.97 23.47 -4.09
C SER A 74 -2.49 23.13 -5.51
N ARG A 75 -1.25 23.46 -5.85
CA ARG A 75 -0.64 23.18 -7.16
C ARG A 75 -0.30 21.70 -7.31
N ALA A 76 0.10 21.02 -6.23
CA ALA A 76 0.29 19.57 -6.20
C ALA A 76 -1.03 18.83 -6.51
N ARG A 77 -2.14 19.20 -5.84
CA ARG A 77 -3.47 18.63 -6.13
C ARG A 77 -3.93 18.91 -7.55
N GLN A 78 -3.68 20.11 -8.07
CA GLN A 78 -3.98 20.44 -9.46
C GLN A 78 -3.16 19.57 -10.43
N TRP A 79 -1.88 19.33 -10.12
CA TRP A 79 -1.03 18.46 -10.92
C TRP A 79 -1.55 17.02 -10.95
N HIS A 80 -1.93 16.43 -9.82
CA HIS A 80 -2.47 15.07 -9.78
C HIS A 80 -3.69 14.91 -10.71
N ARG A 81 -4.61 15.89 -10.70
CA ARG A 81 -5.78 15.88 -11.59
C ARG A 81 -5.39 16.00 -13.07
N GLN A 82 -4.42 16.85 -13.39
CA GLN A 82 -3.93 17.03 -14.77
C GLN A 82 -3.15 15.81 -15.26
N TYR A 83 -2.36 15.19 -14.39
CA TYR A 83 -1.63 13.96 -14.64
C TYR A 83 -2.60 12.83 -15.00
N LEU A 84 -3.63 12.60 -14.18
CA LEU A 84 -4.65 11.59 -14.45
C LEU A 84 -5.39 11.84 -15.75
N ARG A 85 -5.81 13.08 -15.99
CA ARG A 85 -6.46 13.45 -17.26
C ARG A 85 -5.55 13.12 -18.44
N SER A 86 -4.26 13.46 -18.35
CA SER A 86 -3.31 13.21 -19.43
C SER A 86 -3.10 11.72 -19.69
N ILE A 87 -2.95 10.90 -18.65
CA ILE A 87 -2.81 9.44 -18.78
C ILE A 87 -4.08 8.82 -19.37
N ILE A 88 -5.25 9.22 -18.86
CA ILE A 88 -6.52 8.65 -19.29
C ILE A 88 -6.90 9.09 -20.71
N GLU A 89 -6.55 10.30 -21.13
CA GLU A 89 -6.82 10.78 -22.49
C GLU A 89 -5.82 10.26 -23.52
N ARG A 90 -4.53 10.12 -23.14
CA ARG A 90 -3.46 9.79 -24.09
C ARG A 90 -3.08 8.30 -24.09
N ASP A 91 -2.87 7.71 -22.92
CA ASP A 91 -2.26 6.38 -22.81
C ASP A 91 -3.30 5.26 -22.85
N VAL A 92 -4.52 5.53 -22.39
CA VAL A 92 -5.59 4.52 -22.30
C VAL A 92 -6.18 4.15 -23.65
N GLN A 93 -6.25 5.09 -24.60
CA GLN A 93 -6.78 4.81 -25.94
C GLN A 93 -5.92 3.77 -26.67
N ASP A 94 -4.61 3.80 -26.43
CA ASP A 94 -3.63 2.90 -27.07
C ASP A 94 -3.51 1.53 -26.37
N ILE A 95 -3.70 1.46 -25.04
CA ILE A 95 -3.35 0.27 -24.25
C ILE A 95 -4.47 -0.78 -24.16
N ALA A 96 -5.76 -0.40 -24.21
CA ALA A 96 -6.78 -1.32 -23.67
C ALA A 96 -8.18 -1.34 -24.31
N ARG A 97 -8.39 -0.75 -25.50
CA ARG A 97 -9.74 -0.66 -26.11
C ARG A 97 -10.80 -0.17 -25.11
N VAL A 98 -10.44 0.80 -24.27
CA VAL A 98 -11.37 1.37 -23.30
C VAL A 98 -12.47 2.09 -24.08
N LYS A 99 -13.72 1.72 -23.80
CA LYS A 99 -14.88 2.28 -24.50
C LYS A 99 -15.13 3.72 -24.10
N ASP A 100 -14.95 4.02 -22.83
CA ASP A 100 -15.18 5.35 -22.27
C ASP A 100 -14.13 5.69 -21.20
N ALA A 101 -13.33 6.71 -21.49
CA ALA A 101 -12.28 7.22 -20.62
C ALA A 101 -12.84 7.93 -19.36
N GLN A 102 -14.05 8.51 -19.45
CA GLN A 102 -14.71 9.16 -18.31
C GLN A 102 -15.20 8.12 -17.29
N GLU A 103 -15.71 6.98 -17.76
CA GLU A 103 -16.10 5.88 -16.87
C GLU A 103 -14.88 5.32 -16.10
N LEU A 104 -13.73 5.20 -16.77
CA LEU A 104 -12.46 4.78 -16.15
C LEU A 104 -12.02 5.79 -15.08
N ALA A 105 -12.09 7.09 -15.37
CA ALA A 105 -11.77 8.15 -14.41
C ALA A 105 -12.68 8.10 -13.17
N ARG A 106 -14.00 7.96 -13.37
CA ARG A 106 -14.98 7.82 -12.28
C ARG A 106 -14.74 6.56 -11.45
N LEU A 107 -14.34 5.45 -12.09
CA LEU A 107 -13.95 4.25 -11.36
C LEU A 107 -12.71 4.50 -10.50
N LEU A 108 -11.69 5.16 -11.02
CA LEU A 108 -10.49 5.48 -10.24
C LEU A 108 -10.80 6.38 -9.04
N GLU A 109 -11.67 7.37 -9.20
CA GLU A 109 -12.16 8.19 -8.08
C GLU A 109 -12.88 7.35 -7.01
N LEU A 110 -13.77 6.43 -7.41
CA LEU A 110 -14.41 5.52 -6.47
C LEU A 110 -13.42 4.59 -5.77
N LEU A 111 -12.41 4.10 -6.49
CA LEU A 111 -11.34 3.28 -5.90
C LEU A 111 -10.49 4.08 -4.90
N ALA A 112 -10.24 5.37 -5.17
CA ALA A 112 -9.53 6.24 -4.24
C ALA A 112 -10.30 6.41 -2.92
N LEU A 113 -11.62 6.54 -2.99
CA LEU A 113 -12.51 6.60 -1.83
C LEU A 113 -12.60 5.28 -1.05
N ARG A 114 -12.18 4.17 -1.67
CA ARG A 114 -12.25 2.80 -1.16
C ARG A 114 -10.87 2.13 -1.07
N SER A 115 -9.80 2.93 -1.03
CA SER A 115 -8.45 2.40 -0.96
C SER A 115 -8.27 1.61 0.34
N ALA A 116 -7.48 0.54 0.31
CA ALA A 116 -7.32 -0.44 1.38
C ALA A 116 -8.59 -1.22 1.81
N GLU A 117 -9.73 -1.04 1.13
CA GLU A 117 -10.93 -1.85 1.39
C GLU A 117 -10.96 -3.10 0.49
N LEU A 118 -11.78 -4.09 0.89
CA LEU A 118 -12.07 -5.25 0.05
C LEU A 118 -12.76 -4.82 -1.25
N LEU A 119 -12.24 -5.30 -2.38
CA LEU A 119 -12.73 -4.95 -3.70
C LEU A 119 -14.08 -5.64 -3.99
N ASN A 120 -15.18 -4.92 -3.78
CA ASN A 120 -16.50 -5.36 -4.17
C ASN A 120 -16.85 -4.84 -5.58
N THR A 121 -16.50 -5.63 -6.59
CA THR A 121 -16.72 -5.29 -8.01
C THR A 121 -18.20 -5.12 -8.35
N CYS A 122 -19.10 -5.86 -7.70
CA CYS A 122 -20.54 -5.74 -7.91
C CYS A 122 -21.06 -4.37 -7.45
N ASN A 123 -20.64 -3.92 -6.26
CA ASN A 123 -21.02 -2.60 -5.76
C ASN A 123 -20.49 -1.47 -6.64
N LEU A 124 -19.26 -1.59 -7.13
CA LEU A 124 -18.66 -0.62 -8.06
C LEU A 124 -19.42 -0.57 -9.40
N ALA A 125 -19.76 -1.74 -9.97
CA ALA A 125 -20.53 -1.81 -11.21
C ALA A 125 -21.90 -1.16 -11.07
N ASN A 126 -22.61 -1.46 -9.97
CA ASN A 126 -23.91 -0.87 -9.69
C ASN A 126 -23.83 0.65 -9.51
N GLY A 127 -22.83 1.14 -8.77
CA GLY A 127 -22.64 2.58 -8.54
C GLY A 127 -22.28 3.38 -9.79
N LEU A 128 -21.66 2.75 -10.79
CA LEU A 128 -21.29 3.36 -12.05
C LEU A 128 -22.26 3.06 -13.20
N ASN A 129 -23.27 2.22 -12.98
CA ASN A 129 -24.16 1.69 -14.01
C ASN A 129 -23.40 0.97 -15.14
N LEU A 130 -22.44 0.12 -14.77
CA LEU A 130 -21.62 -0.67 -15.68
C LEU A 130 -21.81 -2.16 -15.48
N HIS A 131 -21.54 -2.95 -16.51
CA HIS A 131 -21.41 -4.39 -16.35
C HIS A 131 -20.16 -4.72 -15.51
N ARG A 132 -20.26 -5.75 -14.65
CA ARG A 132 -19.15 -6.23 -13.83
C ARG A 132 -17.89 -6.52 -14.64
N ALA A 133 -18.03 -7.16 -15.80
CA ALA A 133 -16.90 -7.45 -16.69
C ALA A 133 -16.18 -6.17 -17.19
N THR A 134 -16.90 -5.07 -17.37
CA THR A 134 -16.32 -3.77 -17.73
C THR A 134 -15.50 -3.21 -16.57
N VAL A 135 -16.03 -3.29 -15.33
CA VAL A 135 -15.30 -2.86 -14.14
C VAL A 135 -14.03 -3.69 -13.93
N ASP A 136 -14.12 -5.02 -14.06
CA ASP A 136 -12.96 -5.92 -13.95
C ASP A 136 -11.89 -5.59 -15.01
N HIS A 137 -12.32 -5.33 -16.25
CA HIS A 137 -11.43 -4.87 -17.32
C HIS A 137 -10.77 -3.53 -16.96
N TYR A 138 -11.54 -2.54 -16.54
CA TYR A 138 -11.02 -1.21 -16.18
C TYR A 138 -10.06 -1.25 -14.99
N ILE A 139 -10.31 -2.08 -13.97
CA ILE A 139 -9.34 -2.29 -12.87
C ILE A 139 -8.04 -2.86 -13.42
N ALA A 140 -8.09 -3.84 -14.33
CA ALA A 140 -6.89 -4.39 -14.96
C ALA A 140 -6.15 -3.35 -15.82
N VAL A 141 -6.85 -2.39 -16.43
CA VAL A 141 -6.23 -1.25 -17.11
C VAL A 141 -5.52 -0.34 -16.11
N LEU A 142 -6.18 0.02 -15.00
CA LEU A 142 -5.58 0.87 -13.97
C LEU A 142 -4.33 0.23 -13.31
N GLU A 143 -4.31 -1.10 -13.18
CA GLU A 143 -3.11 -1.84 -12.73
C GLU A 143 -1.97 -1.78 -13.76
N ARG A 144 -2.28 -1.91 -15.06
CA ARG A 144 -1.28 -1.76 -16.14
C ARG A 144 -0.72 -0.34 -16.25
N LEU A 145 -1.50 0.65 -15.84
CA LEU A 145 -1.08 2.06 -15.73
C LEU A 145 -0.34 2.36 -14.42
N PHE A 146 -0.14 1.37 -13.55
CA PHE A 146 0.50 1.53 -12.24
C PHE A 146 -0.22 2.55 -11.33
N LEU A 147 -1.54 2.72 -11.48
CA LEU A 147 -2.33 3.62 -10.63
C LEU A 147 -2.91 2.90 -9.41
N VAL A 148 -3.26 1.63 -9.57
CA VAL A 148 -3.82 0.80 -8.49
C VAL A 148 -3.13 -0.55 -8.44
N ARG A 149 -3.30 -1.25 -7.32
CA ARG A 149 -2.87 -2.64 -7.14
C ARG A 149 -3.91 -3.41 -6.35
N ARG A 150 -4.25 -4.62 -6.80
CA ARG A 150 -4.94 -5.61 -5.98
C ARG A 150 -3.96 -6.32 -5.06
N LEU A 151 -4.26 -6.30 -3.78
CA LEU A 151 -3.57 -7.08 -2.76
C LEU A 151 -4.41 -8.36 -2.53
N PRO A 152 -3.97 -9.55 -2.98
CA PRO A 152 -4.74 -10.78 -2.84
C PRO A 152 -4.83 -11.24 -1.38
N ALA A 153 -5.82 -12.06 -1.05
CA ALA A 153 -5.94 -12.60 0.31
C ALA A 153 -5.03 -13.81 0.52
N TRP A 154 -4.32 -13.83 1.64
CA TRP A 154 -3.56 -14.97 2.12
C TRP A 154 -4.48 -16.03 2.72
N HIS A 155 -4.10 -17.28 2.52
CA HIS A 155 -4.73 -18.44 3.14
C HIS A 155 -3.74 -19.61 3.10
N ARG A 156 -3.68 -20.47 4.12
CA ARG A 156 -2.73 -21.59 4.13
C ARG A 156 -2.83 -22.49 2.88
N ASN A 157 -4.06 -22.86 2.49
CA ASN A 157 -4.34 -23.51 1.20
C ASN A 157 -4.21 -22.50 0.02
N PRO A 158 -3.27 -22.71 -0.93
CA PRO A 158 -3.06 -21.81 -2.07
C PRO A 158 -4.27 -21.67 -3.00
N ALA A 159 -5.05 -22.73 -3.23
CA ALA A 159 -6.23 -22.67 -4.09
C ALA A 159 -7.29 -21.71 -3.53
N LYS A 160 -7.43 -21.67 -2.18
CA LYS A 160 -8.32 -20.71 -1.52
C LYS A 160 -7.84 -19.25 -1.66
N ARG A 161 -6.55 -18.99 -1.91
CA ARG A 161 -6.05 -17.63 -2.16
C ARG A 161 -6.58 -17.06 -3.48
N LEU A 162 -6.78 -17.92 -4.49
CA LEU A 162 -7.21 -17.53 -5.84
C LEU A 162 -8.65 -17.04 -5.91
N VAL A 163 -9.51 -17.50 -4.97
CA VAL A 163 -10.96 -17.21 -4.98
C VAL A 163 -11.37 -16.17 -3.95
N LYS A 164 -10.49 -15.79 -3.02
CA LYS A 164 -10.80 -14.81 -1.99
C LYS A 164 -10.67 -13.38 -2.52
N THR A 165 -11.58 -12.51 -2.07
CA THR A 165 -11.63 -11.11 -2.47
C THR A 165 -10.32 -10.37 -2.10
N PRO A 166 -9.68 -9.69 -3.06
CA PRO A 166 -8.50 -8.86 -2.77
C PRO A 166 -8.89 -7.54 -2.09
N LYS A 167 -7.95 -6.90 -1.40
CA LYS A 167 -8.00 -5.44 -1.12
C LYS A 167 -7.53 -4.67 -2.35
N VAL A 168 -7.97 -3.44 -2.54
CA VAL A 168 -7.48 -2.55 -3.60
C VAL A 168 -6.76 -1.36 -2.99
N HIS A 169 -5.57 -1.04 -3.50
CA HIS A 169 -4.80 0.12 -3.05
C HIS A 169 -4.48 1.02 -4.24
N LEU A 170 -4.61 2.33 -4.07
CA LEU A 170 -3.93 3.26 -4.95
C LEU A 170 -2.44 3.24 -4.63
N LEU A 171 -1.62 3.24 -5.68
CA LEU A 171 -0.17 3.12 -5.56
C LEU A 171 0.52 4.41 -5.13
N ASP A 172 -0.18 5.54 -5.05
CA ASP A 172 0.33 6.79 -4.51
C ASP A 172 -0.70 7.42 -3.55
N SER A 173 -0.29 7.68 -2.31
CA SER A 173 -1.19 8.23 -1.29
C SER A 173 -1.53 9.70 -1.53
N GLY A 174 -0.66 10.49 -2.17
CA GLY A 174 -0.97 11.90 -2.50
C GLY A 174 -2.01 12.01 -3.62
N LEU A 175 -1.93 11.13 -4.60
CA LEU A 175 -2.94 10.93 -5.63
C LEU A 175 -4.27 10.50 -5.00
N ALA A 176 -4.25 9.47 -4.14
CA ALA A 176 -5.43 8.98 -3.45
C ALA A 176 -6.08 10.07 -2.59
N ALA A 177 -5.29 10.82 -1.81
CA ALA A 177 -5.76 11.96 -1.03
C ALA A 177 -6.36 13.04 -1.92
N THR A 178 -5.75 13.32 -3.07
CA THR A 178 -6.27 14.32 -4.01
C THR A 178 -7.64 13.93 -4.56
N LEU A 179 -7.80 12.68 -4.99
CA LEU A 179 -9.05 12.16 -5.54
C LEU A 179 -10.13 12.00 -4.46
N ALA A 180 -9.73 11.66 -3.24
CA ALA A 180 -10.62 11.56 -2.09
C ALA A 180 -10.96 12.92 -1.46
N ASP A 181 -10.38 14.02 -1.93
CA ASP A 181 -10.52 15.34 -1.30
C ASP A 181 -10.12 15.37 0.18
N LEU A 182 -8.99 14.74 0.48
CA LEU A 182 -8.38 14.71 1.81
C LEU A 182 -7.18 15.68 1.88
N THR A 183 -7.01 16.27 3.06
CA THR A 183 -5.91 17.16 3.43
C THR A 183 -5.30 16.72 4.77
N SER A 184 -4.13 17.25 5.12
CA SER A 184 -3.48 16.91 6.40
C SER A 184 -4.33 17.30 7.62
N ALA A 185 -5.20 18.32 7.49
CA ALA A 185 -6.14 18.75 8.52
C ALA A 185 -7.21 17.69 8.85
N ASP A 186 -7.45 16.76 7.92
CA ASP A 186 -8.48 15.73 8.05
C ASP A 186 -8.06 14.54 8.93
N TRP A 187 -6.80 14.52 9.40
CA TRP A 187 -6.24 13.46 10.25
C TRP A 187 -7.14 13.07 11.43
N LEU A 188 -7.69 14.06 12.13
CA LEU A 188 -8.53 13.84 13.31
C LEU A 188 -10.03 13.77 12.99
N ASN A 189 -10.48 14.48 11.94
CA ASN A 189 -11.91 14.63 11.62
C ASN A 189 -12.43 13.53 10.68
N HIS A 190 -11.54 12.90 9.90
CA HIS A 190 -11.86 11.82 8.96
C HIS A 190 -10.98 10.58 9.21
N ARG A 191 -10.90 10.14 10.48
CA ARG A 191 -9.99 9.09 10.93
C ARG A 191 -10.04 7.80 10.11
N ASP A 192 -11.24 7.32 9.75
CA ASP A 192 -11.37 6.08 8.98
C ASP A 192 -10.74 6.20 7.59
N ARG A 193 -10.98 7.32 6.90
CA ARG A 193 -10.44 7.59 5.56
C ARG A 193 -8.92 7.77 5.60
N MET A 194 -8.42 8.47 6.63
CA MET A 194 -7.00 8.67 6.84
C MET A 194 -6.28 7.37 7.25
N ARG A 195 -6.94 6.47 7.99
CA ARG A 195 -6.43 5.12 8.27
C ARG A 195 -6.27 4.32 6.98
N HIS A 196 -7.28 4.28 6.12
CA HIS A 196 -7.21 3.57 4.85
C HIS A 196 -6.17 4.15 3.89
N LEU A 197 -6.00 5.48 3.91
CA LEU A 197 -4.91 6.15 3.21
C LEU A 197 -3.54 5.73 3.76
N LEU A 198 -3.39 5.67 5.08
CA LEU A 198 -2.18 5.21 5.76
C LEU A 198 -1.85 3.75 5.42
N GLU A 199 -2.83 2.84 5.43
CA GLU A 199 -2.64 1.45 5.00
C GLU A 199 -2.08 1.38 3.56
N SER A 200 -2.64 2.18 2.64
CA SER A 200 -2.19 2.22 1.24
C SER A 200 -0.80 2.84 1.10
N PHE A 201 -0.49 3.87 1.88
CA PHE A 201 0.85 4.43 1.99
C PHE A 201 1.86 3.37 2.45
N VAL A 202 1.58 2.64 3.54
CA VAL A 202 2.46 1.57 4.03
C VAL A 202 2.68 0.49 2.97
N VAL A 203 1.61 0.04 2.31
CA VAL A 203 1.69 -0.94 1.21
C VAL A 203 2.62 -0.44 0.09
N GLN A 204 2.49 0.83 -0.30
CA GLN A 204 3.34 1.45 -1.32
C GLN A 204 4.83 1.46 -0.89
N GLN A 205 5.12 1.87 0.35
CA GLN A 205 6.49 1.91 0.89
C GLN A 205 7.12 0.52 0.89
N LEU A 206 6.40 -0.49 1.37
CA LEU A 206 6.89 -1.87 1.45
C LEU A 206 7.11 -2.49 0.08
N ILE A 207 6.24 -2.23 -0.89
CA ILE A 207 6.40 -2.72 -2.27
C ILE A 207 7.66 -2.13 -2.90
N ALA A 208 7.88 -0.81 -2.73
CA ALA A 208 9.09 -0.17 -3.23
C ALA A 208 10.35 -0.75 -2.56
N GLN A 209 10.36 -0.86 -1.23
CA GLN A 209 11.48 -1.49 -0.50
C GLN A 209 11.75 -2.93 -0.94
N ALA A 210 10.71 -3.71 -1.28
CA ALA A 210 10.88 -5.10 -1.72
C ALA A 210 11.71 -5.21 -3.00
N THR A 211 11.68 -4.19 -3.86
CA THR A 211 12.54 -4.13 -5.07
C THR A 211 14.03 -4.03 -4.75
N TRP A 212 14.39 -3.69 -3.52
CA TRP A 212 15.78 -3.59 -3.03
C TRP A 212 16.22 -4.84 -2.27
N THR A 213 15.31 -5.81 -2.10
CA THR A 213 15.57 -7.08 -1.43
C THR A 213 15.69 -8.22 -2.43
N GLU A 214 16.08 -9.40 -1.95
CA GLU A 214 16.06 -10.61 -2.77
C GLU A 214 14.67 -10.86 -3.42
N PRO A 215 14.64 -11.45 -4.62
CA PRO A 215 13.41 -11.71 -5.36
C PRO A 215 12.44 -12.66 -4.60
N ASP A 216 11.27 -12.90 -5.20
CA ASP A 216 10.23 -13.84 -4.74
C ASP A 216 9.39 -13.45 -3.52
N LEU A 217 9.54 -12.23 -3.00
CA LEU A 217 8.64 -11.74 -1.96
C LEU A 217 7.23 -11.48 -2.53
N ARG A 218 6.22 -12.13 -1.94
CA ARG A 218 4.81 -11.96 -2.35
C ARG A 218 4.01 -11.26 -1.28
N PHE A 219 3.11 -10.40 -1.73
CA PHE A 219 2.28 -9.54 -0.89
C PHE A 219 0.83 -10.00 -0.89
N TRP A 220 0.23 -10.03 0.29
CA TRP A 220 -1.15 -10.43 0.53
C TRP A 220 -1.76 -9.55 1.65
N HIS A 221 -3.07 -9.67 1.88
CA HIS A 221 -3.71 -9.30 3.15
C HIS A 221 -4.24 -10.56 3.84
N TYR A 222 -4.61 -10.51 5.11
CA TYR A 222 -5.33 -11.61 5.75
C TYR A 222 -6.61 -11.11 6.38
N ARG A 223 -7.70 -11.85 6.16
CA ARG A 223 -8.97 -11.70 6.85
C ARG A 223 -9.64 -13.06 7.02
N ASP A 224 -10.07 -13.34 8.24
CA ASP A 224 -10.80 -14.56 8.55
C ASP A 224 -12.31 -14.35 8.69
N LYS A 225 -13.02 -15.45 9.00
CA LYS A 225 -14.48 -15.45 9.13
C LYS A 225 -14.99 -14.59 10.30
N ASP A 226 -14.16 -14.41 11.32
CA ASP A 226 -14.49 -13.62 12.51
C ASP A 226 -14.09 -12.14 12.32
N GLN A 227 -13.75 -11.74 11.08
CA GLN A 227 -13.37 -10.38 10.69
C GLN A 227 -12.05 -9.90 11.32
N VAL A 228 -11.21 -10.83 11.78
CA VAL A 228 -9.86 -10.48 12.23
C VAL A 228 -8.98 -10.26 11.01
N GLU A 229 -8.31 -9.10 10.96
CA GLU A 229 -7.52 -8.65 9.82
C GLU A 229 -6.03 -8.51 10.16
N VAL A 230 -5.18 -8.75 9.15
CA VAL A 230 -3.79 -8.28 9.08
C VAL A 230 -3.62 -7.58 7.74
N ASP A 231 -3.18 -6.33 7.76
CA ASP A 231 -3.19 -5.45 6.60
C ASP A 231 -2.28 -5.93 5.48
N VAL A 232 -1.06 -6.35 5.83
CA VAL A 232 -0.09 -6.92 4.89
C VAL A 232 0.47 -8.23 5.42
N VAL A 233 0.46 -9.25 4.59
CA VAL A 233 1.13 -10.51 4.82
C VAL A 233 2.16 -10.71 3.72
N LEU A 234 3.40 -10.96 4.11
CA LEU A 234 4.50 -11.24 3.19
C LEU A 234 4.81 -12.72 3.20
N THR A 235 5.13 -13.30 2.05
CA THR A 235 5.59 -14.68 1.97
C THR A 235 6.79 -14.83 1.06
N ARG A 236 7.76 -15.65 1.47
CA ARG A 236 8.89 -16.12 0.65
C ARG A 236 9.05 -17.63 0.88
N GLY A 237 8.73 -18.43 -0.13
CA GLY A 237 8.57 -19.88 0.07
C GLY A 237 7.46 -20.19 1.07
N GLN A 238 7.79 -20.92 2.14
CA GLN A 238 6.86 -21.23 3.25
C GLN A 238 6.86 -20.14 4.33
N LYS A 239 7.95 -19.37 4.43
CA LYS A 239 8.11 -18.30 5.41
C LYS A 239 7.06 -17.21 5.25
N THR A 240 6.49 -16.79 6.37
CA THR A 240 5.41 -15.80 6.42
C THR A 240 5.70 -14.73 7.48
N TRP A 241 5.51 -13.47 7.10
CA TRP A 241 5.57 -12.31 7.99
C TRP A 241 4.24 -11.56 7.96
N GLY A 242 3.84 -10.98 9.09
CA GLY A 242 2.62 -10.16 9.20
C GLY A 242 2.93 -8.71 9.54
N ILE A 243 2.17 -7.78 8.97
CA ILE A 243 2.25 -6.35 9.25
C ILE A 243 0.83 -5.80 9.47
N GLU A 244 0.59 -5.21 10.63
CA GLU A 244 -0.63 -4.44 10.94
C GLU A 244 -0.28 -2.95 11.05
N VAL A 245 -1.23 -2.07 10.72
CA VAL A 245 -1.03 -0.62 10.74
C VAL A 245 -2.02 0.06 11.68
N LYS A 246 -1.52 0.89 12.60
CA LYS A 246 -2.32 1.61 13.59
C LYS A 246 -2.02 3.11 13.56
N ALA A 247 -3.04 3.89 13.20
CA ALA A 247 -3.01 5.37 13.25
C ALA A 247 -3.18 5.92 14.70
N ALA A 248 -2.46 5.36 15.67
CA ALA A 248 -2.47 5.81 17.05
C ALA A 248 -1.15 5.50 17.76
N SER A 249 -0.79 6.35 18.73
CA SER A 249 0.47 6.24 19.49
C SER A 249 0.32 5.39 20.76
N ALA A 250 -0.90 5.22 21.26
CA ALA A 250 -1.18 4.40 22.43
C ALA A 250 -1.48 2.95 22.00
N LEU A 251 -0.82 2.01 22.67
CA LEU A 251 -1.07 0.58 22.54
C LEU A 251 -1.97 0.09 23.67
N THR A 252 -2.73 -0.96 23.38
CA THR A 252 -3.64 -1.66 24.27
C THR A 252 -3.34 -3.14 24.24
N ALA A 253 -3.79 -3.89 25.24
CA ALA A 253 -3.59 -5.34 25.29
C ALA A 253 -4.26 -6.12 24.14
N LYS A 254 -5.12 -5.47 23.34
CA LYS A 254 -5.77 -6.07 22.16
C LYS A 254 -5.02 -5.84 20.86
N ASP A 255 -4.00 -4.98 20.87
CA ASP A 255 -3.24 -4.69 19.67
C ASP A 255 -2.36 -5.88 19.26
N GLY A 256 -2.25 -6.14 17.95
CA GLY A 256 -1.55 -7.31 17.41
C GLY A 256 -2.33 -8.63 17.50
N GLN A 257 -3.61 -8.62 17.89
CA GLN A 257 -4.43 -9.85 17.93
C GLN A 257 -4.57 -10.52 16.55
N GLY A 258 -4.60 -9.75 15.45
CA GLY A 258 -4.63 -10.32 14.11
C GLY A 258 -3.32 -11.01 13.75
N LEU A 259 -2.19 -10.41 14.09
CA LEU A 259 -0.85 -11.00 13.95
C LEU A 259 -0.72 -12.30 14.78
N VAL A 260 -1.19 -12.33 16.03
CA VAL A 260 -1.21 -13.55 16.86
C VAL A 260 -2.02 -14.65 16.17
N ARG A 261 -3.16 -14.28 15.58
CA ARG A 261 -4.05 -15.23 14.90
C ARG A 261 -3.47 -15.72 13.58
N LEU A 262 -2.78 -14.87 12.84
CA LEU A 262 -2.01 -15.25 11.66
C LEU A 262 -0.87 -16.20 12.04
N ALA A 263 -0.13 -15.88 13.10
CA ALA A 263 0.95 -16.72 13.61
C ALA A 263 0.46 -18.13 13.96
N ALA A 264 -0.68 -18.24 14.64
CA ALA A 264 -1.30 -19.53 14.95
C ALA A 264 -1.73 -20.32 13.70
N ARG A 265 -2.13 -19.64 12.61
CA ARG A 265 -2.51 -20.28 11.34
C ARG A 265 -1.31 -20.83 10.57
N CYS A 266 -0.21 -20.09 10.61
CA CYS A 266 1.05 -20.44 9.95
C CYS A 266 1.81 -21.52 10.73
N GLY A 267 1.84 -21.45 12.06
CA GLY A 267 2.63 -22.37 12.89
C GLY A 267 4.12 -22.05 12.80
N GLU A 268 4.93 -23.05 12.47
CA GLU A 268 6.39 -22.93 12.30
C GLU A 268 6.77 -22.05 11.10
N ASP A 269 5.87 -21.90 10.12
CA ASP A 269 6.05 -21.04 8.95
C ASP A 269 6.02 -19.54 9.27
N PHE A 270 5.62 -19.14 10.49
CA PHE A 270 5.57 -17.74 10.90
C PHE A 270 6.89 -17.28 11.49
N GLU A 271 7.56 -16.38 10.78
CA GLU A 271 8.87 -15.86 11.18
C GLU A 271 8.71 -14.72 12.20
N SER A 272 7.96 -13.66 11.87
CA SER A 272 7.70 -12.54 12.78
C SER A 272 6.51 -11.68 12.33
N GLY A 273 6.01 -10.86 13.26
CA GLY A 273 4.96 -9.88 13.00
C GLY A 273 5.33 -8.49 13.50
N VAL A 274 4.86 -7.45 12.82
CA VAL A 274 5.04 -6.07 13.28
C VAL A 274 3.74 -5.28 13.24
N LEU A 275 3.46 -4.57 14.32
CA LEU A 275 2.40 -3.57 14.39
C LEU A 275 3.05 -2.19 14.21
N LEU A 276 2.91 -1.61 13.03
CA LEU A 276 3.36 -0.26 12.75
C LEU A 276 2.41 0.76 13.39
N TYR A 277 2.93 1.57 14.30
CA TYR A 277 2.12 2.52 15.09
C TYR A 277 2.78 3.90 15.20
N THR A 278 2.04 4.93 15.59
CA THR A 278 2.56 6.31 15.65
C THR A 278 3.25 6.65 16.98
N GLY A 279 3.71 5.65 17.72
CA GLY A 279 4.58 5.85 18.88
C GLY A 279 6.05 5.83 18.47
N ARG A 280 6.94 5.56 19.44
CA ARG A 280 8.40 5.79 19.28
C ARG A 280 9.27 4.61 19.72
N ASP A 281 8.68 3.66 20.41
CA ASP A 281 9.42 2.57 21.03
C ASP A 281 9.12 1.27 20.29
N ARG A 282 10.10 0.37 20.24
CA ARG A 282 9.90 -1.00 19.81
C ARG A 282 9.52 -1.83 21.02
N LEU A 283 8.25 -2.23 21.09
CA LEU A 283 7.68 -2.88 22.27
C LEU A 283 7.23 -4.30 21.91
N PRO A 284 7.55 -5.32 22.73
CA PRO A 284 7.00 -6.66 22.55
C PRO A 284 5.48 -6.66 22.75
N LEU A 285 4.78 -7.44 21.92
CA LEU A 285 3.35 -7.71 22.06
C LEU A 285 3.12 -9.11 22.66
N ALA A 286 1.88 -9.61 22.58
CA ALA A 286 1.46 -10.83 23.28
C ALA A 286 2.19 -12.12 22.82
N ASP A 287 2.68 -12.17 21.58
CA ASP A 287 3.56 -13.23 21.06
C ASP A 287 4.97 -12.64 20.93
N GLU A 288 5.99 -13.38 21.38
CA GLU A 288 7.39 -12.93 21.41
C GLU A 288 7.96 -12.63 20.02
N ARG A 289 7.37 -13.19 18.96
CA ARG A 289 7.73 -12.93 17.56
C ARG A 289 7.08 -11.66 17.02
N ILE A 290 6.27 -10.96 17.83
CA ILE A 290 5.51 -9.78 17.42
C ILE A 290 5.98 -8.54 18.16
N LEU A 291 6.32 -7.50 17.39
CA LEU A 291 6.74 -6.20 17.93
C LEU A 291 5.78 -5.10 17.47
N ALA A 292 5.43 -4.17 18.37
CA ALA A 292 5.01 -2.85 17.94
C ALA A 292 6.25 -2.06 17.53
N VAL A 293 6.23 -1.45 16.35
CA VAL A 293 7.37 -0.74 15.77
C VAL A 293 6.92 0.66 15.30
N PRO A 294 7.66 1.73 15.62
CA PRO A 294 7.34 3.06 15.14
C PRO A 294 7.21 3.08 13.62
N LEU A 295 6.11 3.68 13.14
CA LEU A 295 5.87 3.82 11.70
C LEU A 295 7.01 4.55 10.99
N SER A 296 7.70 5.47 11.69
CA SER A 296 8.82 6.22 11.15
C SER A 296 10.03 5.37 10.79
N GLU A 297 10.16 4.16 11.36
CA GLU A 297 11.24 3.24 10.97
C GLU A 297 11.13 2.81 9.51
N LEU A 298 9.97 2.96 8.85
CA LEU A 298 9.85 2.77 7.40
C LEU A 298 10.81 3.65 6.60
N TRP A 299 11.19 4.83 7.12
CA TRP A 299 12.05 5.78 6.41
C TRP A 299 13.29 6.24 7.18
N GLU A 300 13.34 6.03 8.50
CA GLU A 300 14.51 6.40 9.31
C GLU A 300 15.62 5.34 9.31
N ARG A 301 15.37 4.12 8.80
CA ARG A 301 16.34 3.00 8.75
C ARG A 301 16.98 2.80 7.40
#